data_AF-A0A352PST3-F1
#
_entry.id   AF-A0A352PST3-F1
#
_cell.length_a   1.000
_cell.length_b   1.000
_cell.length_c   1.000
_cell.angle_alpha   90.00
_cell.angle_beta   90.00
_cell.angle_gamma   90.00
#
_symmetry.space_group_name_H-M   'P 1'
#
loop_
_entity.id
_entity.type
_entity.pdbx_description
1 polymer ?
#
loop_
_entity_poly.entity_id
_entity_poly.type
_entity_poly.pdbx_seq_one_letter_code
_entity_poly.pdbx_strand_id
1 'polypeptide(L)'
;HTGPRRNDVSYDVVGQAMGGLMSVTGYPNGEPLKAGVSLADYMGGYNGAIAILAALYYRTVSGEGQSIDISMQDGIWALVFPDRAHYFDNHIVPKRIGNRLSSSAPFGVYNAKDGYVVICTITDPQWQKVLQAIGREDLSGEQRYATRENRTKNM
;
A
#
# COMPACT_ATOMS: atom_id res chain seq x y z
N HIS A 1 1.44 -0.93 -25.07
CA HIS A 1 1.48 -1.44 -26.46
C HIS A 1 2.31 -2.72 -26.64
N THR A 2 2.99 -3.22 -25.62
CA THR A 2 3.81 -4.46 -25.66
C THR A 2 3.30 -5.51 -24.66
N GLY A 3 3.89 -6.70 -24.67
CA GLY A 3 3.53 -7.78 -23.74
C GLY A 3 2.39 -8.69 -24.21
N PRO A 4 2.16 -9.81 -23.50
CA PRO A 4 1.22 -10.85 -23.92
C PRO A 4 -0.25 -10.40 -23.84
N ARG A 5 -0.57 -9.43 -22.97
CA ARG A 5 -1.94 -8.95 -22.69
C ARG A 5 -2.29 -7.61 -23.32
N ARG A 6 -1.47 -7.12 -24.27
CA ARG A 6 -1.65 -5.78 -24.87
C ARG A 6 -2.99 -5.56 -25.59
N ASN A 7 -3.66 -6.64 -25.97
CA ASN A 7 -4.94 -6.61 -26.69
C ASN A 7 -6.13 -6.92 -25.76
N ASP A 8 -5.88 -7.19 -24.47
CA ASP A 8 -6.94 -7.45 -23.52
C ASP A 8 -7.68 -6.14 -23.20
N VAL A 9 -9.00 -6.21 -23.07
CA VAL A 9 -9.78 -5.07 -22.59
C VAL A 9 -9.49 -4.87 -21.10
N SER A 10 -9.17 -3.64 -20.71
CA SER A 10 -8.86 -3.30 -19.33
C SER A 10 -9.70 -2.13 -18.85
N TYR A 11 -10.39 -2.34 -17.74
CA TYR A 11 -11.02 -1.30 -16.92
C TYR A 11 -10.24 -1.17 -15.62
N ASP A 12 -10.51 -0.12 -14.83
CA ASP A 12 -9.85 0.12 -13.56
C ASP A 12 -9.69 -1.15 -12.69
N VAL A 13 -10.77 -1.87 -12.44
CA VAL A 13 -10.75 -3.08 -11.59
C VAL A 13 -9.85 -4.18 -12.16
N VAL A 14 -9.77 -4.30 -13.48
CA VAL A 14 -8.85 -5.23 -14.16
C VAL A 14 -7.41 -4.78 -13.94
N GLY A 15 -7.13 -3.49 -14.09
CA GLY A 15 -5.81 -2.91 -13.79
C GLY A 15 -5.39 -3.12 -12.33
N GLN A 16 -6.31 -2.92 -11.38
CA GLN A 16 -6.04 -3.14 -9.95
C GLN A 16 -5.81 -4.62 -9.61
N ALA A 17 -6.57 -5.54 -10.21
CA ALA A 17 -6.39 -6.96 -10.02
C ALA A 17 -5.05 -7.44 -10.61
N MET A 18 -4.79 -7.09 -11.87
CA MET A 18 -3.61 -7.53 -12.62
C MET A 18 -2.31 -6.86 -12.15
N GLY A 19 -2.38 -5.64 -11.61
CA GLY A 19 -1.26 -4.93 -11.01
C GLY A 19 -0.93 -5.38 -9.58
N GLY A 20 -1.71 -6.30 -9.01
CA GLY A 20 -1.44 -6.92 -7.71
C GLY A 20 -2.03 -6.20 -6.50
N LEU A 21 -2.63 -5.01 -6.64
CA LEU A 21 -3.20 -4.25 -5.53
C LEU A 21 -4.29 -5.00 -4.78
N MET A 22 -5.22 -5.63 -5.51
CA MET A 22 -6.32 -6.39 -4.88
C MET A 22 -5.80 -7.61 -4.11
N SER A 23 -4.64 -8.15 -4.47
CA SER A 23 -4.08 -9.32 -3.79
C SER A 23 -3.70 -9.03 -2.33
N VAL A 24 -3.34 -7.77 -2.03
CA VAL A 24 -2.92 -7.29 -0.71
C VAL A 24 -3.95 -6.40 -0.02
N THR A 25 -5.02 -6.01 -0.72
CA THR A 25 -6.07 -5.13 -0.18
C THR A 25 -7.26 -5.92 0.34
N GLY A 26 -7.61 -5.70 1.61
CA GLY A 26 -8.76 -6.31 2.29
C GLY A 26 -8.39 -7.03 3.59
N TYR A 27 -9.36 -7.67 4.22
CA TYR A 27 -9.15 -8.41 5.47
C TYR A 27 -8.56 -9.81 5.23
N PRO A 28 -7.85 -10.38 6.23
CA PRO A 28 -7.41 -11.77 6.18
C PRO A 28 -8.57 -12.72 5.88
N ASN A 29 -8.33 -13.74 5.06
CA ASN A 29 -9.31 -14.77 4.64
C ASN A 29 -10.56 -14.24 3.89
N GLY A 30 -10.70 -12.93 3.67
CA GLY A 30 -11.73 -12.35 2.83
C GLY A 30 -11.37 -12.40 1.34
N GLU A 31 -12.30 -12.00 0.49
CA GLU A 31 -12.07 -11.82 -0.94
C GLU A 31 -11.09 -10.65 -1.22
N PRO A 32 -10.37 -10.67 -2.35
CA PRO A 32 -9.59 -9.51 -2.82
C PRO A 32 -10.49 -8.29 -3.00
N LEU A 33 -10.13 -7.16 -2.38
CA LEU A 33 -10.89 -5.92 -2.51
C LEU A 33 -10.20 -4.93 -3.42
N LYS A 34 -10.97 -4.26 -4.27
CA LYS A 34 -10.50 -3.08 -5.02
C LYS A 34 -10.48 -1.84 -4.11
N ALA A 35 -9.71 -0.84 -4.51
CA ALA A 35 -9.82 0.48 -3.91
C ALA A 35 -11.22 1.08 -4.15
N GLY A 36 -11.66 1.93 -3.21
CA GLY A 36 -12.94 2.65 -3.34
C GLY A 36 -13.00 3.59 -4.54
N VAL A 37 -11.85 3.98 -5.07
CA VAL A 37 -11.69 4.86 -6.24
C VAL A 37 -11.08 4.12 -7.42
N SER A 38 -11.17 4.71 -8.62
CA SER A 38 -10.59 4.19 -9.85
C SER A 38 -9.08 4.39 -9.94
N LEU A 39 -8.34 3.74 -9.04
CA LEU A 39 -6.91 3.99 -8.85
C LEU A 39 -6.07 3.68 -10.09
N ALA A 40 -6.42 2.65 -10.87
CA ALA A 40 -5.65 2.28 -12.06
C ALA A 40 -5.85 3.30 -13.19
N ASP A 41 -7.07 3.83 -13.34
CA ASP A 41 -7.36 4.92 -14.27
C ASP A 41 -6.58 6.19 -13.89
N TYR A 42 -6.59 6.55 -12.59
CA TYR A 42 -5.82 7.69 -12.09
C TYR A 42 -4.33 7.53 -12.34
N MET A 43 -3.76 6.34 -12.09
CA MET A 43 -2.36 6.09 -12.37
C MET A 43 -2.03 6.19 -13.86
N GLY A 44 -2.90 5.69 -14.74
CA GLY A 44 -2.77 5.89 -16.19
C GLY A 44 -2.75 7.36 -16.57
N GLY A 45 -3.71 8.14 -16.08
CA GLY A 45 -3.83 9.58 -16.37
C GLY A 45 -2.66 10.40 -15.81
N TYR A 46 -2.28 10.19 -14.56
CA TYR A 46 -1.17 10.91 -13.92
C TYR A 46 0.17 10.57 -14.55
N ASN A 47 0.47 9.29 -14.78
CA ASN A 47 1.70 8.89 -15.45
C ASN A 47 1.76 9.42 -16.88
N GLY A 48 0.64 9.42 -17.60
CA GLY A 48 0.53 10.02 -18.93
C GLY A 48 0.83 11.52 -18.92
N ALA A 49 0.22 12.28 -18.00
CA ALA A 49 0.47 13.71 -17.86
C ALA A 49 1.93 14.01 -17.53
N ILE A 50 2.52 13.28 -16.57
CA ILE A 50 3.94 13.42 -16.19
C ILE A 50 4.85 13.09 -17.39
N ALA A 51 4.58 12.02 -18.12
CA ALA A 51 5.37 11.63 -19.28
C ALA A 51 5.29 12.67 -20.41
N ILE A 52 4.11 13.25 -20.65
CA ILE A 52 3.93 14.34 -21.64
C ILE A 52 4.72 15.57 -21.22
N LEU A 53 4.64 15.98 -19.95
CA LEU A 53 5.42 17.11 -19.43
C LEU A 53 6.93 16.86 -19.58
N ALA A 54 7.39 15.65 -19.27
CA ALA A 54 8.78 15.25 -19.45
C ALA A 54 9.22 15.28 -20.92
N ALA A 55 8.39 14.79 -21.85
CA ALA A 55 8.67 14.81 -23.28
C ALA A 55 8.68 16.25 -23.85
N LEU A 56 7.79 17.12 -23.36
CA LEU A 56 7.79 18.55 -23.73
C LEU A 56 9.06 19.25 -23.26
N TYR A 57 9.52 18.94 -22.03
CA TYR A 57 10.80 19.43 -21.54
C TYR A 57 11.97 18.87 -22.35
N TYR A 58 12.00 17.57 -22.62
CA TYR A 58 13.03 16.94 -23.45
C TYR A 58 13.17 17.63 -24.81
N ARG A 59 12.04 17.95 -25.46
CA ARG A 59 12.00 18.65 -26.74
C ARG A 59 12.66 20.03 -26.71
N THR A 60 12.71 20.73 -25.57
CA THR A 60 13.39 22.04 -25.49
C THR A 60 14.91 21.91 -25.60
N VAL A 61 15.46 20.74 -25.28
CA VAL A 61 16.89 20.44 -25.33
C VAL A 61 17.26 19.72 -26.62
N SER A 62 16.45 18.74 -27.04
CA SER A 62 16.76 17.88 -28.19
C SER A 62 16.18 18.37 -29.52
N GLY A 63 15.09 19.16 -29.48
CA GLY A 63 14.29 19.49 -30.67
C GLY A 63 13.35 18.37 -31.14
N GLU A 64 13.38 17.19 -30.52
CA GLU A 64 12.64 16.00 -30.97
C GLU A 64 11.43 15.67 -30.08
N GLY A 65 10.41 15.07 -30.69
CA GLY A 65 9.28 14.47 -29.97
C GLY A 65 9.58 13.03 -29.51
N GLN A 66 8.68 12.43 -28.74
CA GLN A 66 8.81 11.06 -28.25
C GLN A 66 7.47 10.32 -28.28
N SER A 67 7.52 9.00 -28.42
CA SER A 67 6.37 8.13 -28.22
C SER A 67 6.27 7.73 -26.75
N ILE A 68 5.06 7.78 -26.18
CA ILE A 68 4.80 7.47 -24.77
C ILE A 68 3.85 6.27 -24.71
N ASP A 69 4.24 5.20 -24.02
CA ASP A 69 3.42 4.01 -23.76
C ASP A 69 3.21 3.88 -22.25
N ILE A 70 1.96 4.01 -21.79
CA ILE A 70 1.60 3.94 -20.36
C ILE A 70 0.67 2.76 -20.14
N SER A 71 1.00 1.95 -19.13
CA SER A 71 0.21 0.81 -18.69
C SER A 71 -0.41 1.11 -17.32
N MET A 72 -1.73 0.93 -17.21
CA MET A 72 -2.43 0.99 -15.92
C MET A 72 -1.93 -0.10 -14.97
N GLN A 73 -1.61 -1.27 -15.49
CA GLN A 73 -1.07 -2.38 -14.70
C GLN A 73 0.30 -2.03 -14.11
N ASP A 74 1.17 -1.38 -14.89
CA ASP A 74 2.51 -0.98 -14.44
C ASP A 74 2.40 0.13 -13.39
N GLY A 75 1.47 1.07 -13.59
CA GLY A 75 1.14 2.11 -12.63
C GLY A 75 0.67 1.55 -11.29
N ILE A 76 -0.23 0.56 -11.32
CA ILE A 76 -0.66 -0.12 -10.09
C ILE A 76 0.50 -0.90 -9.45
N TRP A 77 1.26 -1.67 -10.22
CA TRP A 77 2.41 -2.41 -9.70
C TRP A 77 3.44 -1.49 -9.02
N ALA A 78 3.61 -0.27 -9.54
CA ALA A 78 4.44 0.77 -8.93
C ALA A 78 3.97 1.15 -7.51
N LEU A 79 2.66 1.14 -7.27
CA LEU A 79 2.03 1.52 -6.00
C LEU A 79 1.98 0.42 -4.93
N VAL A 80 2.19 -0.85 -5.28
CA VAL A 80 2.12 -1.98 -4.31
C VAL A 80 3.34 -2.00 -3.38
N PHE A 81 3.64 -0.90 -2.70
CA PHE A 81 4.68 -0.79 -1.69
C PHE A 81 4.03 -0.63 -0.30
N PRO A 82 4.53 -1.29 0.77
CA PRO A 82 5.80 -2.03 0.86
C PRO A 82 5.75 -3.49 0.40
N ASP A 83 4.57 -4.04 0.12
CA ASP A 83 4.37 -5.48 -0.14
C ASP A 83 5.24 -6.02 -1.29
N ARG A 84 5.35 -5.28 -2.39
CA ARG A 84 6.24 -5.64 -3.51
C ARG A 84 7.70 -5.75 -3.08
N ALA A 85 8.18 -4.84 -2.23
CA ALA A 85 9.56 -4.90 -1.73
C ALA A 85 9.74 -6.14 -0.84
N HIS A 86 8.79 -6.40 0.06
CA HIS A 86 8.81 -7.61 0.89
C HIS A 86 8.88 -8.91 0.06
N TYR A 87 8.13 -8.98 -1.05
CA TYR A 87 8.19 -10.10 -1.98
C TYR A 87 9.59 -10.27 -2.61
N PHE A 88 10.21 -9.18 -3.07
CA PHE A 88 11.55 -9.26 -3.67
C PHE A 88 12.65 -9.59 -2.66
N ASP A 89 12.50 -9.15 -1.42
CA ASP A 89 13.48 -9.43 -0.37
C ASP A 89 13.40 -10.86 0.16
N ASN A 90 12.18 -11.43 0.24
CA ASN A 90 11.94 -12.70 0.95
C ASN A 90 11.40 -13.83 0.07
N HIS A 91 11.00 -13.53 -1.17
CA HIS A 91 10.29 -14.45 -2.07
C HIS A 91 8.99 -15.04 -1.49
N ILE A 92 8.38 -14.32 -0.54
CA ILE A 92 7.11 -14.68 0.08
C ILE A 92 6.04 -13.74 -0.45
N VAL A 93 4.97 -14.30 -1.02
CA VAL A 93 3.83 -13.51 -1.51
C VAL A 93 3.12 -12.88 -0.31
N PRO A 94 3.06 -11.53 -0.22
CA PRO A 94 2.35 -10.83 0.85
C PRO A 94 0.87 -11.19 0.86
N LYS A 95 0.27 -11.18 2.05
CA LYS A 95 -1.14 -11.49 2.24
C LYS A 95 -1.87 -10.26 2.76
N ARG A 96 -3.18 -10.22 2.51
CA ARG A 96 -4.11 -9.24 3.12
C ARG A 96 -4.00 -9.27 4.64
N ILE A 97 -3.70 -8.12 5.24
CA ILE A 97 -3.60 -7.94 6.70
C ILE A 97 -4.66 -6.97 7.26
N GLY A 98 -5.62 -6.55 6.43
CA GLY A 98 -6.59 -5.52 6.79
C GLY A 98 -5.90 -4.17 7.03
N ASN A 99 -6.33 -3.46 8.06
CA ASN A 99 -5.79 -2.14 8.40
C ASN A 99 -4.48 -2.18 9.20
N ARG A 100 -3.86 -3.35 9.37
CA ARG A 100 -2.63 -3.51 10.17
C ARG A 100 -1.40 -3.11 9.36
N LEU A 101 -0.31 -2.78 10.04
CA LEU A 101 1.03 -2.70 9.44
C LEU A 101 1.86 -3.92 9.86
N SER A 102 2.40 -4.66 8.90
CA SER A 102 3.16 -5.89 9.16
C SER A 102 4.44 -5.67 9.99
N SER A 103 4.93 -4.44 10.09
CA SER A 103 6.17 -4.08 10.78
C SER A 103 5.97 -3.35 12.10
N SER A 104 4.72 -3.10 12.52
CA SER A 104 4.45 -2.37 13.76
C SER A 104 3.08 -2.62 14.38
N ALA A 105 3.03 -2.65 15.71
CA ALA A 105 1.80 -2.68 16.48
C ALA A 105 1.93 -1.89 17.81
N PRO A 106 0.84 -1.26 18.29
CA PRO A 106 -0.41 -1.02 17.57
C PRO A 106 -0.22 -0.05 16.38
N PHE A 107 -0.67 -0.48 15.21
CA PHE A 107 -0.70 0.32 13.98
C PHE A 107 -1.91 -0.14 13.15
N GLY A 108 -2.92 0.71 13.06
CA GLY A 108 -4.11 0.42 12.27
C GLY A 108 -5.38 1.08 12.78
N VAL A 109 -6.51 0.54 12.35
CA VAL A 109 -7.86 1.03 12.67
C VAL A 109 -8.45 0.20 13.81
N TYR A 110 -8.93 0.87 14.86
CA TYR A 110 -9.48 0.27 16.07
C TYR A 110 -10.90 0.79 16.34
N ASN A 111 -11.75 -0.07 16.91
CA ASN A 111 -13.12 0.32 17.27
C ASN A 111 -13.11 1.32 18.43
N ALA A 112 -13.95 2.34 18.33
CA ALA A 112 -14.28 3.29 19.37
C ALA A 112 -15.79 3.25 19.67
N LYS A 113 -16.25 4.03 20.65
CA LYS A 113 -17.65 4.04 21.07
C LYS A 113 -18.62 4.41 19.95
N ASP A 114 -18.22 5.33 19.09
CA ASP A 114 -19.04 5.98 18.07
C ASP A 114 -18.43 5.88 16.65
N GLY A 115 -17.47 4.97 16.46
CA GLY A 115 -16.83 4.77 15.18
C GLY A 115 -15.46 4.12 15.30
N TYR A 116 -14.47 4.72 14.65
CA TYR A 116 -13.13 4.17 14.57
C TYR A 116 -12.07 5.22 14.90
N VAL A 117 -10.98 4.77 15.51
CA VAL A 117 -9.76 5.56 15.69
C VAL A 117 -8.60 4.89 15.00
N VAL A 118 -7.70 5.69 14.43
CA VAL A 118 -6.43 5.21 13.90
C VAL A 118 -5.36 5.41 14.96
N ILE A 119 -4.68 4.33 15.33
CA ILE A 119 -3.53 4.38 16.21
C ILE A 119 -2.32 3.95 15.39
N CYS A 120 -1.28 4.78 15.37
CA CYS A 120 -0.03 4.50 14.66
C CYS A 120 1.13 4.65 15.62
N THR A 121 1.68 3.54 16.08
CA THR A 121 2.92 3.53 16.88
C THR A 121 4.04 2.90 16.06
N ILE A 122 5.22 3.51 16.15
CA ILE A 122 6.46 3.07 15.51
C ILE A 122 7.59 2.98 16.54
N THR A 123 7.55 3.82 17.59
CA THR A 123 8.58 3.92 18.62
C THR A 123 8.05 3.51 19.99
N ASP A 124 8.93 3.05 20.87
CA ASP A 124 8.54 2.65 22.24
C ASP A 124 7.99 3.82 23.08
N PRO A 125 8.48 5.08 22.96
CA PRO A 125 7.82 6.21 23.61
C PRO A 125 6.38 6.44 23.15
N GLN A 126 6.05 6.17 21.89
CA GLN A 126 4.65 6.26 21.41
C GLN A 126 3.80 5.15 22.04
N TRP A 127 4.35 3.94 22.17
CA TRP A 127 3.68 2.84 22.88
C TRP A 127 3.34 3.21 24.33
N GLN A 128 4.29 3.80 25.07
CA GLN A 128 4.04 4.24 26.44
C GLN A 128 2.91 5.29 26.52
N LYS A 129 2.87 6.23 25.56
CA LYS A 129 1.77 7.20 25.46
C LYS A 129 0.43 6.55 25.15
N VAL A 130 0.41 5.50 24.33
CA VAL A 130 -0.81 4.72 24.08
C VAL A 130 -1.28 4.05 25.36
N LEU A 131 -0.39 3.39 26.10
CA LEU A 131 -0.73 2.75 27.38
C LEU A 131 -1.32 3.74 28.37
N GLN A 132 -0.70 4.91 28.51
CA GLN A 132 -1.23 5.99 29.34
C GLN A 132 -2.62 6.45 28.89
N ALA A 133 -2.83 6.64 27.58
CA ALA A 133 -4.09 7.12 27.04
C ALA A 133 -5.24 6.12 27.25
N ILE A 134 -4.95 4.81 27.26
CA ILE A 134 -5.95 3.75 27.47
C ILE A 134 -6.03 3.26 28.93
N GLY A 135 -5.27 3.86 29.85
CA GLY A 135 -5.22 3.47 31.26
C GLY A 135 -4.69 2.04 31.49
N ARG A 136 -3.71 1.62 30.68
CA ARG A 136 -3.09 0.29 30.71
C ARG A 136 -1.58 0.34 30.93
N GLU A 137 -1.10 1.27 31.73
CA GLU A 137 0.31 1.37 32.10
C GLU A 137 0.87 0.09 32.75
N ASP A 138 -0.01 -0.76 33.29
CA ASP A 138 0.33 -2.11 33.78
C ASP A 138 1.01 -2.99 32.69
N LEU A 139 0.71 -2.75 31.42
CA LEU A 139 1.29 -3.48 30.29
C LEU A 139 2.71 -3.03 29.91
N SER A 140 3.21 -1.93 30.48
CA SER A 140 4.49 -1.34 30.10
C SER A 140 5.69 -2.28 30.32
N GLY A 141 5.63 -3.09 31.38
CA GLY A 141 6.68 -4.05 31.75
C GLY A 141 6.47 -5.47 31.21
N GLU A 142 5.40 -5.74 30.46
CA GLU A 142 5.13 -7.09 29.97
C GLU A 142 6.03 -7.46 28.80
N GLN A 143 6.75 -8.59 28.93
CA GLN A 143 7.71 -9.05 27.93
C GLN A 143 7.10 -9.22 26.52
N ARG A 144 5.83 -9.60 26.44
CA ARG A 144 5.10 -9.75 25.16
C ARG A 144 4.87 -8.44 24.41
N TYR A 145 5.01 -7.28 25.07
CA TYR A 145 4.82 -5.96 24.47
C TYR A 145 6.07 -5.05 24.58
N ALA A 146 7.15 -5.57 25.17
CA ALA A 146 8.37 -4.81 25.48
C ALA A 146 9.04 -4.19 24.25
N THR A 147 9.01 -4.87 23.09
CA THR A 147 9.62 -4.39 21.85
C THR A 147 8.58 -4.26 20.76
N ARG A 148 8.86 -3.42 19.75
CA ARG A 148 8.03 -3.30 18.54
C ARG A 148 7.77 -4.66 17.88
N GLU A 149 8.80 -5.48 17.76
CA GLU A 149 8.69 -6.82 17.18
C GLU A 149 7.77 -7.73 18.01
N ASN A 150 7.92 -7.71 19.33
CA ASN A 150 7.07 -8.48 20.22
C ASN A 150 5.61 -8.02 20.10
N ARG A 151 5.35 -6.71 20.03
CA ARG A 151 3.99 -6.19 19.83
C ARG A 151 3.38 -6.68 18.52
N THR A 152 4.11 -6.63 17.41
CA THR A 152 3.63 -7.14 16.11
C THR A 152 3.26 -8.61 16.14
N LYS A 153 3.97 -9.44 16.93
CA LYS A 153 3.69 -10.87 17.07
C LYS A 153 2.48 -11.16 17.98
N ASN A 154 2.16 -10.27 18.92
CA ASN A 154 1.23 -10.53 20.02
C ASN A 154 -0.05 -9.66 20.01
N MET A 155 -0.29 -8.87 18.95
CA MET A 155 -1.47 -7.99 18.78
C MET A 155 -2.10 -8.16 17.38
#